data_AF-A0A812M347-F1
#
_entry.id   AF-A0A812M347-F1
#
_cell.length_a   1.000
_cell.length_b   1.000
_cell.length_c   1.000
_cell.angle_alpha   90.00
_cell.angle_beta   90.00
_cell.angle_gamma   90.00
#
_symmetry.space_group_name_H-M   'P 1'
#
loop_
_entity.id
_entity.type
_entity.pdbx_description
1 polymer ?
#
loop_
_entity_poly.entity_id
_entity_poly.type
_entity_poly.pdbx_seq_one_letter_code
_entity_poly.pdbx_strand_id
1 'polypeptide(L)'
;MVFPMYTVAAETVLEMTKMRPHEELKADGLLTQFDKSMGRATFVSHQWVGRHHPDPDFKQFKVLQDALKNIMTKIDEIHLDIFSEIYLPDMKPMSTKEFRSTCSPIFVWYDFFSCPQLEAAPRINLLSAIDSIPAYVAQCEFFFVLCPCIETSDRTHLLSPNTWAERGWCRVERTMRELSTNPSYIVVKSATQLELVASAAWSYGGS
;
A
#
# COMPACT_ATOMS: atom_id res chain seq x y z
N MET A 1 -19.00 -0.33 -3.90
CA MET A 1 -18.07 0.76 -4.25
C MET A 1 -18.91 1.98 -4.61
N VAL A 2 -18.73 3.10 -3.91
CA VAL A 2 -19.51 4.34 -4.10
C VAL A 2 -18.69 5.51 -4.65
N PHE A 3 -17.37 5.32 -4.78
CA PHE A 3 -16.45 6.22 -5.50
C PHE A 3 -15.48 5.36 -6.31
N PRO A 4 -15.09 5.77 -7.54
CA PRO A 4 -14.17 4.99 -8.36
C PRO A 4 -12.78 4.90 -7.75
N MET A 5 -12.14 3.74 -7.91
CA MET A 5 -10.77 3.53 -7.47
C MET A 5 -9.80 4.27 -8.38
N TYR A 6 -9.13 5.30 -7.86
CA TYR A 6 -8.07 5.98 -8.58
C TYR A 6 -6.70 5.51 -8.14
N THR A 7 -5.79 5.34 -9.09
CA THR A 7 -4.42 4.86 -8.88
C THR A 7 -3.44 5.66 -9.73
N VAL A 8 -2.15 5.46 -9.46
CA VAL A 8 -1.05 6.00 -10.25
C VAL A 8 -0.20 4.84 -10.75
N ALA A 9 0.24 4.87 -12.00
CA ALA A 9 1.13 3.84 -12.55
C ALA A 9 2.45 3.78 -11.76
N ALA A 10 2.99 2.58 -11.56
CA ALA A 10 4.23 2.38 -10.80
C ALA A 10 5.40 3.17 -11.39
N GLU A 11 5.47 3.28 -12.73
CA GLU A 11 6.49 4.08 -13.43
C GLU A 11 6.42 5.55 -13.02
N THR A 12 5.21 6.12 -13.01
CA THR A 12 4.97 7.49 -12.55
C THR A 12 5.30 7.64 -11.06
N VAL A 13 4.93 6.67 -10.23
CA VAL A 13 5.28 6.66 -8.80
C VAL A 13 6.80 6.71 -8.61
N LEU A 14 7.58 5.96 -9.40
CA LEU A 14 9.04 5.93 -9.30
C LEU A 14 9.72 7.24 -9.75
N GLU A 15 9.04 8.06 -10.55
CA GLU A 15 9.53 9.35 -11.04
C GLU A 15 9.14 10.54 -10.14
N MET A 16 8.18 10.35 -9.23
CA MET A 16 7.74 11.41 -8.33
C MET A 16 8.89 11.91 -7.44
N THR A 17 9.06 13.22 -7.36
CA THR A 17 10.03 13.88 -6.46
C THR A 17 9.38 14.53 -5.24
N LYS A 18 8.05 14.62 -5.24
CA LYS A 18 7.22 15.10 -4.14
C LYS A 18 5.86 14.44 -4.21
N MET A 19 5.19 14.33 -3.06
CA MET A 19 3.79 13.92 -3.02
C MET A 19 2.92 15.04 -3.55
N ARG A 20 1.91 14.67 -4.35
CA ARG A 20 0.94 15.60 -4.93
C ARG A 20 -0.46 15.11 -4.60
N PRO A 21 -1.40 16.01 -4.27
CA PRO A 21 -2.77 15.62 -3.97
C PRO A 21 -3.49 15.08 -5.21
N HIS A 22 -4.61 14.40 -4.98
CA HIS A 22 -5.46 13.81 -6.01
C HIS A 22 -5.79 14.75 -7.16
N GLU A 23 -6.18 15.99 -6.86
CA GLU A 23 -6.65 16.95 -7.85
C GLU A 23 -5.53 17.42 -8.78
N GLU A 24 -4.31 17.57 -8.27
CA GLU A 24 -3.14 17.91 -9.07
C GLU A 24 -2.78 16.79 -10.04
N LEU A 25 -2.70 15.54 -9.57
CA LEU A 25 -2.40 14.40 -10.45
C LEU A 25 -3.50 14.16 -11.46
N LYS A 26 -4.76 14.42 -11.09
CA LYS A 26 -5.90 14.32 -11.99
C LYS A 26 -5.85 15.39 -13.09
N ALA A 27 -5.51 16.63 -12.74
CA ALA A 27 -5.37 17.72 -13.70
C ALA A 27 -4.26 17.45 -14.73
N ASP A 28 -3.17 16.82 -14.30
CA ASP A 28 -2.04 16.45 -15.16
C ASP A 28 -2.25 15.14 -15.93
N GLY A 29 -3.38 14.45 -15.75
CA GLY A 29 -3.67 13.17 -16.40
C GLY A 29 -2.81 12.00 -15.90
N LEU A 30 -2.16 12.14 -14.74
CA LEU A 30 -1.34 11.10 -14.11
C LEU A 30 -2.16 10.13 -13.25
N LEU A 31 -3.40 10.52 -12.92
CA LEU A 31 -4.33 9.72 -12.14
C LEU A 31 -5.21 8.85 -13.05
N THR A 32 -5.23 7.55 -12.79
CA THR A 32 -5.97 6.57 -13.59
C THR A 32 -7.15 6.01 -12.79
N GLN A 33 -8.35 5.97 -13.36
CA GLN A 33 -9.43 5.17 -12.80
C GLN A 33 -9.15 3.69 -13.09
N PHE A 34 -8.84 2.93 -12.06
CA PHE A 34 -8.36 1.56 -12.18
C PHE A 34 -9.49 0.57 -12.52
N ASP A 35 -9.20 -0.31 -13.48
CA ASP A 35 -9.98 -1.52 -13.76
C ASP A 35 -9.04 -2.73 -13.83
N LYS A 36 -9.53 -3.92 -13.45
CA LYS A 36 -8.72 -5.15 -13.43
C LYS A 36 -8.20 -5.56 -14.82
N SER A 37 -8.84 -5.11 -15.90
CA SER A 37 -8.36 -5.35 -17.27
C SER A 37 -7.07 -4.60 -17.60
N MET A 38 -6.72 -3.56 -16.82
CA MET A 38 -5.56 -2.71 -17.08
C MET A 38 -4.25 -3.32 -16.56
N GLY A 39 -4.31 -4.19 -15.56
CA GLY A 39 -3.13 -4.71 -14.87
C GLY A 39 -3.45 -5.07 -13.42
N ARG A 40 -2.50 -4.83 -12.52
CA ARG A 40 -2.61 -5.20 -11.10
C ARG A 40 -2.47 -3.97 -10.21
N ALA A 41 -3.32 -3.87 -9.20
CA ALA A 41 -3.23 -2.82 -8.22
C ALA A 41 -2.53 -3.27 -6.93
N THR A 42 -1.75 -2.37 -6.36
CA THR A 42 -1.10 -2.47 -5.05
C THR A 42 -1.73 -1.45 -4.12
N PHE A 43 -2.37 -1.91 -3.05
CA PHE A 43 -2.85 -1.05 -1.98
C PHE A 43 -1.71 -0.74 -1.02
N VAL A 44 -1.43 0.54 -0.72
CA VAL A 44 -0.41 0.93 0.25
C VAL A 44 -1.07 1.48 1.51
N SER A 45 -1.02 0.72 2.60
CA SER A 45 -1.36 1.17 3.94
C SER A 45 -0.13 1.79 4.61
N HIS A 46 -0.26 2.98 5.19
CA HIS A 46 0.84 3.70 5.82
C HIS A 46 0.34 4.61 6.94
N GLN A 47 1.26 5.14 7.75
CA GLN A 47 0.94 6.10 8.80
C GLN A 47 1.25 7.53 8.33
N TRP A 48 0.27 8.41 8.48
CA TRP A 48 0.48 9.85 8.31
C TRP A 48 1.42 10.40 9.39
N VAL A 49 2.50 11.05 8.96
CA VAL A 49 3.47 11.75 9.82
C VAL A 49 2.92 13.09 10.30
N GLY A 50 2.17 13.79 9.43
CA GLY A 50 1.61 15.11 9.71
C GLY A 50 0.09 15.11 9.81
N ARG A 51 -0.47 16.24 10.29
CA ARG A 51 -1.93 16.45 10.33
C ARG A 51 -2.54 16.75 8.96
N HIS A 52 -1.79 17.47 8.12
CA HIS A 52 -2.27 17.97 6.82
C HIS A 52 -1.60 17.28 5.63
N HIS A 53 -0.49 16.58 5.86
CA HIS A 53 0.26 15.92 4.80
C HIS A 53 0.80 14.59 5.33
N PRO A 54 0.68 13.50 4.55
CA PRO A 54 1.05 12.15 5.00
C PRO A 54 2.56 12.02 5.25
N ASP A 55 3.38 12.66 4.42
CA ASP A 55 4.85 12.56 4.46
C ASP A 55 5.53 13.84 3.93
N PRO A 56 5.55 14.94 4.73
CA PRO A 56 6.01 16.25 4.26
C PRO A 56 7.44 16.26 3.73
N ASP A 57 8.31 15.42 4.32
CA ASP A 57 9.72 15.31 3.97
C ASP A 57 9.97 14.26 2.87
N PHE A 58 8.93 13.62 2.33
CA PHE A 58 9.00 12.56 1.32
C PHE A 58 9.85 11.33 1.75
N LYS A 59 10.08 11.14 3.05
CA LYS A 59 10.98 10.11 3.58
C LYS A 59 10.34 8.72 3.52
N GLN A 60 9.08 8.58 3.92
CA GLN A 60 8.37 7.29 3.87
C GLN A 60 8.09 6.89 2.42
N PHE A 61 7.64 7.84 1.61
CA PHE A 61 7.34 7.59 0.20
C PHE A 61 8.60 7.24 -0.59
N LYS A 62 9.75 7.84 -0.23
CA LYS A 62 11.04 7.44 -0.81
C LYS A 62 11.38 5.98 -0.51
N VAL A 63 11.12 5.50 0.71
CA VAL A 63 11.29 4.08 1.05
C VAL A 63 10.38 3.19 0.19
N LEU A 64 9.12 3.58 -0.01
CA LEU A 64 8.20 2.86 -0.90
C LEU A 64 8.74 2.80 -2.34
N GLN A 65 9.20 3.93 -2.89
CA GLN A 65 9.78 3.98 -4.24
C GLN A 65 10.99 3.07 -4.37
N ASP A 66 11.93 3.14 -3.42
CA ASP A 66 13.16 2.36 -3.48
C ASP A 66 12.89 0.86 -3.29
N ALA A 67 11.93 0.50 -2.42
CA ALA A 67 11.44 -0.86 -2.28
C ALA A 67 10.78 -1.38 -3.56
N LEU A 68 9.83 -0.62 -4.13
CA LEU A 68 9.14 -0.99 -5.37
C LEU A 68 10.15 -1.14 -6.54
N LYS A 69 11.11 -0.21 -6.64
CA LYS A 69 12.20 -0.30 -7.62
C LYS A 69 13.02 -1.58 -7.43
N ASN A 70 13.38 -1.93 -6.20
CA ASN A 70 14.14 -3.14 -5.92
C ASN A 70 13.32 -4.40 -6.22
N ILE A 71 12.02 -4.44 -5.91
CA ILE A 71 11.11 -5.53 -6.31
C ILE A 71 11.09 -5.70 -7.83
N MET A 72 11.02 -4.58 -8.58
CA MET A 72 10.96 -4.61 -10.03
C MET A 72 12.31 -4.90 -10.72
N THR A 73 13.44 -4.88 -10.01
CA THR A 73 14.78 -4.96 -10.66
C THR A 73 15.79 -5.90 -10.03
N LYS A 74 15.74 -6.13 -8.71
CA LYS A 74 16.84 -6.78 -7.96
C LYS A 74 16.39 -7.92 -7.05
N ILE A 75 15.18 -7.86 -6.53
CA ILE A 75 14.65 -8.84 -5.57
C ILE A 75 13.87 -9.87 -6.37
N ASP A 76 14.20 -11.15 -6.24
CA ASP A 76 13.51 -12.23 -6.96
C ASP A 76 12.37 -12.86 -6.17
N GLU A 77 12.51 -12.88 -4.84
CA GLU A 77 11.54 -13.43 -3.92
C GLU A 77 11.46 -12.58 -2.65
N ILE A 78 10.25 -12.49 -2.09
CA ILE A 78 10.00 -11.89 -0.78
C ILE A 78 9.72 -13.01 0.20
N HIS A 79 10.59 -13.17 1.18
CA HIS A 79 10.53 -14.24 2.18
C HIS A 79 9.46 -13.97 3.23
N LEU A 80 8.94 -15.05 3.81
CA LEU A 80 7.99 -15.00 4.92
C LEU A 80 8.62 -14.35 6.14
N ASP A 81 7.80 -13.68 6.95
CA ASP A 81 8.24 -13.32 8.30
C ASP A 81 8.38 -14.59 9.16
N ILE A 82 9.22 -14.50 10.20
CA ILE A 82 9.57 -15.64 11.07
C ILE A 82 8.33 -16.32 11.65
N PHE A 83 7.28 -15.57 12.01
CA PHE A 83 6.07 -16.17 12.56
C PHE A 83 5.29 -16.92 11.48
N SER A 84 5.10 -16.32 10.29
CA SER A 84 4.43 -17.01 9.18
C SER A 84 5.18 -18.28 8.76
N GLU A 85 6.52 -18.25 8.72
CA GLU A 85 7.34 -19.42 8.38
C GLU A 85 7.17 -20.57 9.39
N ILE A 86 7.08 -20.26 10.70
CA ILE A 86 6.91 -21.26 11.76
C ILE A 86 5.49 -21.84 11.77
N TYR A 87 4.47 -21.00 11.65
CA TYR A 87 3.08 -21.43 11.82
C TYR A 87 2.41 -21.93 10.53
N LEU A 88 2.96 -21.60 9.36
CA LEU A 88 2.42 -21.97 8.06
C LEU A 88 3.52 -22.59 7.17
N PRO A 89 4.02 -23.81 7.50
CA PRO A 89 5.20 -24.39 6.86
C PRO A 89 5.03 -24.69 5.36
N ASP A 90 3.79 -24.81 4.88
CA ASP A 90 3.49 -25.02 3.46
C ASP A 90 3.51 -23.72 2.62
N MET A 91 3.52 -22.56 3.29
CA MET A 91 3.61 -21.27 2.61
C MET A 91 5.00 -21.08 2.02
N LYS A 92 5.04 -20.51 0.81
CA LYS A 92 6.29 -20.25 0.09
C LYS A 92 6.57 -18.75 0.00
N PRO A 93 7.84 -18.36 -0.15
CA PRO A 93 8.19 -16.99 -0.55
C PRO A 93 7.40 -16.55 -1.78
N MET A 94 7.05 -15.26 -1.83
CA MET A 94 6.37 -14.68 -2.99
C MET A 94 7.38 -14.32 -4.07
N SER A 95 7.22 -14.86 -5.27
CA SER A 95 8.03 -14.43 -6.42
C SER A 95 7.64 -13.03 -6.88
N THR A 96 8.64 -12.18 -7.15
CA THR A 96 8.44 -10.81 -7.65
C THR A 96 8.28 -10.74 -9.17
N LYS A 97 8.32 -11.87 -9.88
CA LYS A 97 8.15 -11.93 -11.35
C LYS A 97 6.90 -11.21 -11.84
N GLU A 98 5.82 -11.28 -11.06
CA GLU A 98 4.56 -10.63 -11.38
C GLU A 98 4.66 -9.10 -11.43
N PHE A 99 5.54 -8.48 -10.63
CA PHE A 99 5.82 -7.04 -10.67
C PHE A 99 6.61 -6.61 -11.91
N ARG A 100 7.22 -7.57 -12.61
CA ARG A 100 8.04 -7.35 -13.81
C ARG A 100 7.33 -7.72 -15.09
N SER A 101 6.08 -8.20 -14.99
CA SER A 101 5.30 -8.64 -16.14
C SER A 101 4.91 -7.45 -17.01
N THR A 102 5.39 -7.43 -18.25
CA THR A 102 5.04 -6.39 -19.23
C THR A 102 3.57 -6.47 -19.66
N CYS A 103 2.94 -7.65 -19.52
CA CYS A 103 1.53 -7.87 -19.82
C CYS A 103 0.58 -7.41 -18.70
N SER A 104 1.10 -6.99 -17.54
CA SER A 104 0.30 -6.62 -16.38
C SER A 104 0.99 -5.51 -15.60
N PRO A 105 0.86 -4.24 -16.06
CA PRO A 105 1.47 -3.11 -15.38
C PRO A 105 0.92 -2.95 -13.95
N ILE A 106 1.76 -2.39 -13.08
CA ILE A 106 1.44 -2.19 -11.67
C ILE A 106 0.88 -0.79 -11.47
N PHE A 107 -0.23 -0.70 -10.75
CA PHE A 107 -0.87 0.54 -10.33
C PHE A 107 -0.84 0.64 -8.81
N VAL A 108 -0.50 1.80 -8.28
CA VAL A 108 -0.41 2.04 -6.85
C VAL A 108 -1.62 2.85 -6.40
N TRP A 109 -2.32 2.32 -5.40
CA TRP A 109 -3.30 3.07 -4.62
C TRP A 109 -2.65 3.58 -3.34
N TYR A 110 -2.76 4.88 -3.09
CA TYR A 110 -2.24 5.54 -1.90
C TYR A 110 -3.20 6.65 -1.49
N ASP A 111 -3.69 6.64 -0.26
CA ASP A 111 -4.81 7.47 0.21
C ASP A 111 -4.73 8.96 -0.17
N PHE A 112 -3.55 9.58 -0.10
CA PHE A 112 -3.37 11.00 -0.36
C PHE A 112 -3.62 11.42 -1.81
N PHE A 113 -3.14 10.64 -2.79
CA PHE A 113 -3.36 10.94 -4.20
C PHE A 113 -4.53 10.16 -4.81
N SER A 114 -4.93 9.05 -4.20
CA SER A 114 -6.06 8.25 -4.65
C SER A 114 -7.40 8.78 -4.16
N CYS A 115 -7.44 9.51 -3.04
CA CYS A 115 -8.65 10.12 -2.51
C CYS A 115 -8.65 11.66 -2.69
N PRO A 116 -9.80 12.26 -3.02
CA PRO A 116 -9.94 13.72 -3.09
C PRO A 116 -9.60 14.43 -1.78
N GLN A 117 -8.94 15.58 -1.84
CA GLN A 117 -8.56 16.36 -0.65
C GLN A 117 -9.59 17.46 -0.34
N LEU A 118 -9.87 17.71 0.94
CA LEU A 118 -10.92 18.65 1.39
C LEU A 118 -10.74 20.08 0.89
N GLU A 119 -9.51 20.48 0.56
CA GLU A 119 -9.18 21.82 0.09
C GLU A 119 -9.64 22.05 -1.35
N ALA A 120 -9.74 20.99 -2.16
CA ALA A 120 -9.96 21.08 -3.60
C ALA A 120 -11.20 20.30 -4.09
N ALA A 121 -11.84 19.50 -3.23
CA ALA A 121 -13.01 18.72 -3.59
C ALA A 121 -14.12 18.77 -2.52
N PRO A 122 -15.39 18.60 -2.93
CA PRO A 122 -16.51 18.47 -2.01
C PRO A 122 -16.27 17.35 -0.99
N ARG A 123 -16.55 17.61 0.29
CA ARG A 123 -16.42 16.64 1.38
C ARG A 123 -17.10 15.30 1.09
N ILE A 124 -18.22 15.32 0.37
CA ILE A 124 -18.95 14.10 -0.01
C ILE A 124 -18.11 13.15 -0.88
N ASN A 125 -17.22 13.67 -1.73
CA ASN A 125 -16.35 12.85 -2.57
C ASN A 125 -15.29 12.14 -1.72
N LEU A 126 -14.66 12.84 -0.77
CA LEU A 126 -13.72 12.23 0.16
C LEU A 126 -14.41 11.15 1.01
N LEU A 127 -15.59 11.43 1.56
CA LEU A 127 -16.35 10.44 2.33
C LEU A 127 -16.69 9.21 1.49
N SER A 128 -17.15 9.41 0.25
CA SER A 128 -17.45 8.30 -0.68
C SER A 128 -16.20 7.49 -1.02
N ALA A 129 -15.03 8.14 -1.14
CA ALA A 129 -13.76 7.46 -1.37
C ALA A 129 -13.34 6.63 -0.14
N ILE A 130 -13.49 7.18 1.06
CA ILE A 130 -13.23 6.49 2.34
C ILE A 130 -14.15 5.27 2.49
N ASP A 131 -15.45 5.45 2.26
CA ASP A 131 -16.45 4.37 2.33
C ASP A 131 -16.20 3.24 1.31
N SER A 132 -15.41 3.53 0.26
CA SER A 132 -15.04 2.60 -0.79
C SER A 132 -13.70 1.88 -0.55
N ILE A 133 -12.93 2.26 0.48
CA ILE A 133 -11.66 1.60 0.84
C ILE A 133 -11.78 0.07 0.94
N PRO A 134 -12.81 -0.54 1.58
CA PRO A 134 -12.93 -1.99 1.65
C PRO A 134 -13.00 -2.64 0.25
N ALA A 135 -13.68 -1.97 -0.70
CA ALA A 135 -13.77 -2.45 -2.08
C ALA A 135 -12.43 -2.30 -2.82
N TYR A 136 -11.66 -1.24 -2.56
CA TYR A 136 -10.32 -1.07 -3.13
C TYR A 136 -9.36 -2.15 -2.65
N VAL A 137 -9.35 -2.44 -1.34
CA VAL A 137 -8.54 -3.51 -0.75
C VAL A 137 -8.86 -4.86 -1.38
N ALA A 138 -10.14 -5.17 -1.59
CA ALA A 138 -10.58 -6.41 -2.25
C ALA A 138 -10.26 -6.45 -3.76
N GLN A 139 -10.09 -5.30 -4.41
CA GLN A 139 -9.75 -5.21 -5.82
C GLN A 139 -8.23 -5.29 -6.06
N CYS A 140 -7.41 -4.90 -5.08
CA CYS A 140 -5.95 -4.95 -5.16
C CYS A 140 -5.41 -6.38 -5.07
N GLU A 141 -4.46 -6.69 -5.95
CA GLU A 141 -3.72 -7.96 -5.96
C GLU A 141 -2.75 -8.01 -4.77
N PHE A 142 -2.01 -6.90 -4.60
CA PHE A 142 -0.98 -6.75 -3.58
C PHE A 142 -1.43 -5.77 -2.50
N PHE A 143 -0.98 -6.03 -1.28
CA PHE A 143 -1.21 -5.14 -0.14
C PHE A 143 0.11 -4.89 0.56
N PHE A 144 0.54 -3.63 0.59
CA PHE A 144 1.79 -3.19 1.18
C PHE A 144 1.49 -2.47 2.48
N VAL A 145 2.13 -2.91 3.56
CA VAL A 145 2.21 -2.18 4.82
C VAL A 145 3.52 -1.40 4.82
N LEU A 146 3.46 -0.11 4.55
CA LEU A 146 4.60 0.79 4.59
C LEU A 146 4.80 1.30 6.02
N CYS A 147 5.76 0.70 6.72
CA CYS A 147 6.06 1.03 8.11
C CYS A 147 7.58 1.14 8.36
N PRO A 148 8.27 2.06 7.68
CA PRO A 148 9.70 2.23 7.86
C PRO A 148 10.02 2.86 9.22
N CYS A 149 11.19 2.54 9.76
CA CYS A 149 11.71 3.18 10.97
C CYS A 149 12.26 4.57 10.62
N ILE A 150 11.40 5.59 10.69
CA ILE A 150 11.75 6.98 10.37
C ILE A 150 11.46 7.87 11.56
N GLU A 151 12.38 8.77 11.86
CA GLU A 151 12.16 9.85 12.82
C GLU A 151 11.20 10.88 12.22
N THR A 152 10.15 11.20 12.98
CA THR A 152 9.24 12.31 12.69
C THR A 152 10.01 13.64 12.66
N SER A 153 9.52 14.60 11.88
CA SER A 153 10.20 15.89 11.65
C SER A 153 10.40 16.71 12.93
N ASP A 154 9.59 16.47 13.96
CA ASP A 154 9.66 17.07 15.30
C ASP A 154 10.51 16.25 16.29
N ARG A 155 11.07 15.10 15.86
CA ARG A 155 11.88 14.15 16.66
C ARG A 155 11.19 13.63 17.92
N THR A 156 9.88 13.76 18.02
CA THR A 156 9.14 13.36 19.23
C THR A 156 8.69 11.90 19.17
N HIS A 157 8.54 11.35 17.96
CA HIS A 157 8.02 10.00 17.74
C HIS A 157 8.83 9.22 16.70
N LEU A 158 9.07 7.94 16.97
CA LEU A 158 9.64 6.99 16.02
C LEU A 158 8.50 6.22 15.36
N LEU A 159 8.38 6.28 14.04
CA LEU A 159 7.45 5.43 13.32
C LEU A 159 8.01 4.01 13.28
N SER A 160 7.19 3.00 13.55
CA SER A 160 7.58 1.60 13.56
C SER A 160 6.39 0.70 13.22
N PRO A 161 6.61 -0.60 12.95
CA PRO A 161 5.51 -1.56 12.79
C PRO A 161 4.53 -1.55 13.99
N ASN A 162 5.03 -1.33 15.21
CA ASN A 162 4.21 -1.27 16.42
C ASN A 162 3.27 -0.04 16.39
N THR A 163 3.80 1.14 16.06
CA THR A 163 2.97 2.35 16.00
C THR A 163 1.96 2.29 14.87
N TRP A 164 2.29 1.65 13.74
CA TRP A 164 1.34 1.38 12.65
C TRP A 164 0.20 0.46 13.11
N ALA A 165 0.53 -0.64 13.81
CA ALA A 165 -0.44 -1.62 14.28
C ALA A 165 -1.42 -1.09 15.35
N GLU A 166 -1.05 -0.02 16.06
CA GLU A 166 -1.89 0.63 17.06
C GLU A 166 -2.94 1.59 16.47
N ARG A 167 -2.79 2.00 15.20
CA ARG A 167 -3.72 2.97 14.58
C ARG A 167 -5.00 2.29 14.09
N GLY A 168 -6.14 2.90 14.43
CA GLY A 168 -7.47 2.39 14.07
C GLY A 168 -7.63 2.12 12.58
N TRP A 169 -7.24 3.05 11.71
CA TRP A 169 -7.35 2.88 10.25
C TRP A 169 -6.47 1.78 9.69
N CYS A 170 -5.20 1.72 10.10
CA CYS A 170 -4.27 0.68 9.67
C CYS A 170 -4.75 -0.72 10.10
N ARG A 171 -5.34 -0.85 11.29
CA ARG A 171 -5.98 -2.10 11.74
C ARG A 171 -7.16 -2.49 10.87
N VAL A 172 -8.02 -1.53 10.53
CA VAL A 172 -9.19 -1.75 9.67
C VAL A 172 -8.75 -2.24 8.29
N GLU A 173 -7.78 -1.57 7.67
CA GLU A 173 -7.25 -1.97 6.36
C GLU A 173 -6.59 -3.35 6.40
N ARG A 174 -5.81 -3.64 7.45
CA ARG A 174 -5.24 -4.98 7.67
C ARG A 174 -6.34 -6.03 7.76
N THR A 175 -7.33 -5.81 8.63
CA THR A 175 -8.44 -6.75 8.78
C THR A 175 -9.19 -6.96 7.47
N MET A 176 -9.37 -5.92 6.65
CA MET A 176 -9.97 -6.06 5.31
C MET A 176 -9.13 -6.96 4.39
N ARG A 177 -7.81 -6.82 4.43
CA ARG A 177 -6.91 -7.68 3.66
C ARG A 177 -6.97 -9.13 4.14
N GLU A 178 -6.93 -9.35 5.45
CA GLU A 178 -7.01 -10.68 6.07
C GLU A 178 -8.34 -11.39 5.77
N LEU A 179 -9.42 -10.64 5.58
CA LEU A 179 -10.74 -11.17 5.19
C LEU A 179 -10.91 -11.32 3.67
N SER A 180 -9.95 -10.87 2.86
CA SER A 180 -10.01 -10.99 1.41
C SER A 180 -9.59 -12.39 0.93
N THR A 181 -9.77 -12.66 -0.38
CA THR A 181 -9.39 -13.94 -1.00
C THR A 181 -7.89 -14.22 -0.98
N ASN A 182 -7.05 -13.20 -0.75
CA ASN A 182 -5.60 -13.35 -0.58
C ASN A 182 -5.19 -12.67 0.74
N PRO A 183 -5.13 -13.41 1.85
CA PRO A 183 -4.87 -12.84 3.17
C PRO A 183 -3.40 -12.46 3.41
N SER A 184 -2.52 -12.60 2.41
CA SER A 184 -1.11 -12.24 2.52
C SER A 184 -0.86 -10.76 2.21
N TYR A 185 0.12 -10.16 2.89
CA TYR A 185 0.55 -8.79 2.67
C TYR A 185 2.06 -8.64 2.84
N ILE A 186 2.64 -7.63 2.18
CA ILE A 186 4.08 -7.35 2.22
C ILE A 186 4.33 -6.19 3.19
N VAL A 187 5.16 -6.42 4.19
CA VAL A 187 5.61 -5.39 5.12
C VAL A 187 6.90 -4.76 4.59
N VAL A 188 6.87 -3.45 4.35
CA VAL A 188 7.99 -2.65 3.86
C VAL A 188 8.59 -1.87 5.02
N LYS A 189 9.72 -2.36 5.56
CA LYS A 189 10.46 -1.71 6.65
C LYS A 189 11.59 -0.82 6.14
N SER A 190 12.15 -1.15 4.98
CA SER A 190 13.16 -0.35 4.28
C SER A 190 13.15 -0.69 2.79
N ALA A 191 14.04 -0.05 2.01
CA ALA A 191 14.19 -0.35 0.60
C ALA A 191 14.58 -1.81 0.31
N THR A 192 15.20 -2.50 1.27
CA THR A 192 15.70 -3.88 1.10
C THR A 192 15.13 -4.87 2.10
N GLN A 193 14.49 -4.40 3.18
CA GLN A 193 13.85 -5.26 4.17
C GLN A 193 12.35 -5.33 3.89
N LEU A 194 11.97 -6.40 3.22
CA LEU A 194 10.60 -6.76 2.84
C LEU A 194 10.27 -8.12 3.44
N GLU A 195 9.09 -8.24 4.05
CA GLU A 195 8.63 -9.49 4.66
C GLU A 195 7.22 -9.81 4.18
N LEU A 196 6.99 -11.03 3.73
CA LEU A 196 5.66 -11.54 3.41
C LEU A 196 5.01 -12.05 4.69
N VAL A 197 3.91 -11.45 5.08
CA VAL A 197 3.11 -11.93 6.21
C VAL A 197 1.89 -12.64 5.64
N ALA A 198 1.68 -13.88 6.07
CA ALA A 198 0.52 -14.66 5.72
C ALA A 198 -0.43 -14.70 6.92
N SER A 199 -1.64 -14.15 6.76
CA SER A 199 -2.63 -14.22 7.83
C SER A 199 -3.33 -15.58 7.82
N ALA A 200 -3.30 -16.26 8.97
CA ALA A 200 -3.91 -17.56 9.21
C ALA A 200 -5.43 -17.51 9.41
N ALA A 201 -6.10 -16.41 9.04
CA ALA A 201 -7.55 -16.24 9.24
C ALA A 201 -8.41 -17.37 8.63
N TRP A 202 -7.84 -18.14 7.68
CA TRP A 202 -8.47 -19.31 7.08
C TRP A 202 -7.97 -20.67 7.61
N SER A 203 -6.89 -20.71 8.40
CA SER A 203 -6.28 -21.97 8.86
C SER A 203 -6.96 -22.58 10.08
N TYR A 204 -7.86 -21.86 10.76
CA TYR A 204 -8.57 -22.34 11.95
C TYR A 204 -10.03 -22.76 11.69
N GLY A 205 -10.46 -22.82 10.43
CA GLY A 205 -11.81 -23.23 10.03
C GLY A 205 -11.84 -24.60 9.34
N GLY A 206 -11.36 -25.65 10.01
CA GLY A 206 -11.43 -26.99 9.44
C GLY A 206 -10.68 -28.08 10.20
N SER A 207 -11.22 -28.53 11.33
CA SER A 207 -11.26 -29.95 11.71
C SER A 207 -12.42 -30.20 12.66
#